data_AF-A0A8K0KLE8-F1
#
_entry.id   AF-A0A8K0KLE8-F1
#
_cell.length_a   1.000
_cell.length_b   1.000
_cell.length_c   1.000
_cell.angle_alpha   90.00
_cell.angle_beta   90.00
_cell.angle_gamma   90.00
#
_symmetry.space_group_name_H-M   'P 1'
#
loop_
_entity.id
_entity.type
_entity.pdbx_description
1 polymer ?
#
loop_
_entity_poly.entity_id
_entity_poly.type
_entity_poly.pdbx_seq_one_letter_code
_entity_poly.pdbx_strand_id
1 'polypeptide(L)'
;MDMCSSTMSTRVKQRAVIKFLTAEKVTPTEIHRPLKAVYSDNTVDRSTVNRWVIKCCGCQPGKAISVGETSSGRPITATDNKKCKVVDDLIQNGRKITQKRIANHIGITRIE
;
A
#
# COMPACT_ATOMS: atom_id res chain seq x y z
N MET A 1 -9.93 -7.88 -31.75
CA MET A 1 -10.67 -8.15 -30.50
C MET A 1 -9.66 -8.64 -29.49
N ASP A 2 -9.01 -7.72 -28.77
CA ASP A 2 -8.04 -8.08 -27.74
C ASP A 2 -8.80 -8.50 -26.48
N MET A 3 -8.90 -9.81 -26.30
CA MET A 3 -9.50 -10.41 -25.12
C MET A 3 -8.56 -10.16 -23.95
N CYS A 4 -8.96 -9.23 -23.09
CA CYS A 4 -8.25 -8.75 -21.92
C CYS A 4 -7.91 -9.92 -20.96
N SER A 5 -6.79 -10.59 -21.22
CA SER A 5 -6.16 -11.48 -20.24
C SER A 5 -5.41 -10.57 -19.27
N SER A 6 -6.13 -10.12 -18.24
CA SER A 6 -5.51 -9.49 -17.07
C SER A 6 -4.66 -10.55 -16.37
N THR A 7 -3.45 -10.77 -16.90
CA THR A 7 -2.49 -11.70 -16.35
C THR A 7 -2.06 -11.16 -14.99
N MET A 8 -2.60 -11.75 -13.91
CA MET A 8 -2.20 -11.36 -12.56
C MET A 8 -0.68 -11.42 -12.44
N SER A 9 -0.08 -10.31 -11.98
CA SER A 9 1.37 -10.22 -11.77
C SER A 9 1.85 -11.38 -10.89
N THR A 10 3.01 -11.94 -11.22
CA THR A 10 3.68 -13.02 -10.49
C THR A 10 3.77 -12.74 -8.98
N ARG A 11 3.99 -11.47 -8.59
CA ARG A 11 4.00 -11.07 -7.17
C ARG A 11 2.65 -11.24 -6.48
N VAL A 12 1.54 -10.98 -7.19
CA VAL A 12 0.19 -11.17 -6.66
C VAL A 12 -0.11 -12.64 -6.43
N LYS A 13 0.29 -13.51 -7.39
CA LYS A 13 0.16 -14.96 -7.27
C LYS A 13 0.96 -15.51 -6.08
N GLN A 14 2.23 -15.11 -5.94
CA GLN A 14 3.06 -15.50 -4.80
C GLN A 14 2.48 -15.04 -3.47
N ARG A 15 1.93 -13.82 -3.41
CA ARG A 15 1.29 -13.29 -2.20
C ARG A 15 0.05 -14.08 -1.79
N ALA A 16 -0.75 -14.55 -2.75
CA ALA A 16 -1.89 -15.42 -2.47
C ALA A 16 -1.46 -16.77 -1.87
N VAL A 17 -0.40 -17.38 -2.43
CA VAL A 17 0.17 -18.63 -1.90
C VAL A 17 0.71 -18.45 -0.48
N ILE A 18 1.45 -17.36 -0.22
CA ILE A 18 1.99 -17.07 1.12
C ILE A 18 0.86 -16.91 2.14
N LYS A 19 -0.24 -16.22 1.77
CA LYS A 19 -1.41 -16.09 2.64
C LYS A 19 -2.06 -17.42 2.97
N PHE A 20 -2.26 -18.26 1.96
CA PHE A 20 -2.84 -19.58 2.13
C PHE A 20 -2.02 -20.42 3.12
N LEU A 21 -0.70 -20.53 2.89
CA LEU A 21 0.19 -21.30 3.75
C LEU A 21 0.34 -20.69 5.16
N THR A 22 0.25 -19.36 5.28
CA THR A 22 0.24 -18.68 6.58
C THR A 22 -1.03 -19.02 7.38
N ALA A 23 -2.18 -19.11 6.72
CA ALA A 23 -3.44 -19.51 7.36
C ALA A 23 -3.39 -20.97 7.83
N GLU A 24 -2.66 -21.83 7.11
CA GLU A 24 -2.35 -23.21 7.48
C GLU A 24 -1.29 -23.31 8.61
N LYS A 25 -0.77 -22.17 9.10
CA LYS A 25 0.25 -22.05 10.16
C LYS A 25 1.61 -22.66 9.79
N VAL A 26 1.93 -22.73 8.50
CA VAL A 26 3.25 -23.19 8.01
C VAL A 26 4.32 -22.15 8.32
N THR A 27 5.54 -22.59 8.66
CA THR A 27 6.62 -21.66 8.98
C THR A 27 7.14 -20.91 7.74
N PRO A 28 7.63 -19.67 7.86
CA PRO A 28 8.15 -18.90 6.70
C PRO A 28 9.26 -19.62 5.93
N THR A 29 10.07 -20.42 6.61
CA THR A 29 11.15 -21.21 6.01
C THR A 29 10.60 -22.32 5.13
N GLU A 30 9.53 -22.99 5.58
CA GLU A 30 8.86 -24.05 4.83
C GLU A 30 8.02 -23.49 3.68
N ILE A 31 7.55 -22.24 3.77
CA ILE A 31 6.86 -21.52 2.68
C ILE A 31 7.82 -21.16 1.53
N HIS A 32 9.07 -20.81 1.83
CA HIS A 32 10.02 -20.38 0.80
C HIS A 32 10.46 -21.52 -0.14
N ARG A 33 10.56 -22.75 0.37
CA ARG A 33 10.93 -23.94 -0.42
C ARG A 33 9.97 -24.21 -1.61
N PRO A 34 8.64 -24.33 -1.43
CA PRO A 34 7.71 -24.55 -2.54
C PRO A 34 7.59 -23.33 -3.44
N LEU A 35 7.71 -22.10 -2.91
CA LEU A 35 7.76 -20.90 -3.74
C LEU A 35 8.96 -20.93 -4.70
N LYS A 36 10.15 -21.29 -4.21
CA LYS A 36 11.35 -21.40 -5.03
C LYS A 36 11.23 -22.49 -6.08
N ALA A 37 10.58 -23.61 -5.77
CA ALA A 37 10.36 -24.68 -6.72
C ALA A 37 9.43 -24.25 -7.89
N VAL A 38 8.38 -23.46 -7.60
CA VAL A 38 7.38 -23.06 -8.61
C VAL A 38 7.83 -21.82 -9.41
N TYR A 39 8.41 -20.82 -8.75
CA TYR A 39 8.71 -19.53 -9.37
C TYR A 39 10.19 -19.35 -9.74
N SER A 40 11.07 -20.27 -9.34
CA SER A 40 12.51 -20.26 -9.64
C SER A 40 13.12 -18.88 -9.37
N ASP A 41 13.70 -18.22 -10.38
CA ASP A 41 14.37 -16.91 -10.24
C ASP A 41 13.41 -15.75 -9.96
N ASN A 42 12.11 -15.92 -10.21
CA ASN A 42 11.10 -14.90 -9.94
C ASN A 42 10.59 -14.95 -8.49
N THR A 43 11.16 -15.79 -7.64
CA THR A 43 10.72 -16.00 -6.25
C THR A 43 11.07 -14.80 -5.36
N VAL A 44 10.13 -14.39 -4.50
CA VAL A 44 10.40 -13.39 -3.46
C VAL A 44 11.41 -13.89 -2.42
N ASP A 45 12.31 -13.01 -2.01
CA ASP A 45 13.30 -13.31 -0.96
C ASP A 45 12.65 -13.73 0.36
N ARG A 46 13.36 -14.55 1.15
CA ARG A 46 12.93 -15.02 2.48
C ARG A 46 12.53 -13.88 3.41
N SER A 47 13.21 -12.74 3.36
CA SER A 47 12.89 -11.54 4.15
C SER A 47 11.53 -10.95 3.77
N THR A 48 11.20 -10.99 2.47
CA THR A 48 9.91 -10.54 1.94
C THR A 48 8.79 -11.49 2.35
N VAL A 49 9.04 -12.81 2.29
CA VAL A 49 8.11 -13.82 2.81
C VAL A 49 7.81 -13.57 4.29
N ASN A 50 8.85 -13.40 5.12
CA ASN A 50 8.68 -13.17 6.55
C ASN A 50 7.86 -11.90 6.84
N ARG A 51 8.17 -10.79 6.14
CA ARG A 51 7.40 -9.54 6.23
C ARG A 51 5.92 -9.76 5.89
N TRP A 52 5.62 -10.56 4.87
CA TRP A 52 4.25 -10.84 4.48
C TRP A 52 3.55 -11.79 5.44
N VAL A 53 4.22 -12.80 5.99
CA VAL A 53 3.69 -13.67 7.04
C VAL A 53 3.27 -12.82 8.25
N ILE A 54 4.16 -11.94 8.74
CA ILE A 54 3.85 -11.02 9.85
C ILE A 54 2.65 -10.12 9.51
N LYS A 55 2.63 -9.52 8.30
CA LYS A 55 1.52 -8.67 7.86
C LYS A 55 0.19 -9.43 7.76
N CYS A 56 0.22 -10.69 7.35
CA CYS A 56 -0.96 -11.55 7.25
C CYS A 56 -1.44 -12.03 8.61
N CYS A 57 -0.54 -12.37 9.53
CA CYS A 57 -0.90 -12.73 10.92
C CYS A 57 -1.52 -11.55 11.68
N GLY A 58 -1.08 -10.31 11.41
CA GLY A 58 -1.66 -9.10 11.99
C GLY A 58 -3.02 -8.70 11.41
N CYS A 59 -3.47 -9.34 10.34
CA CYS A 59 -4.79 -9.12 9.74
C CYS A 59 -5.69 -10.31 10.10
N GLN A 60 -6.75 -10.04 10.86
CA GLN A 60 -7.76 -11.05 11.17
C GLN A 60 -8.23 -11.78 9.89
N PRO A 61 -8.51 -13.10 9.96
CA PRO A 61 -8.99 -13.88 8.82
C PRO A 61 -10.27 -13.23 8.28
N GLY A 62 -10.22 -12.76 7.03
CA GLY A 62 -11.32 -12.01 6.39
C GLY A 62 -10.89 -10.67 5.80
N LYS A 63 -9.76 -10.08 6.25
CA LYS A 63 -9.22 -8.86 5.61
C LYS A 63 -8.33 -9.25 4.43
N ALA A 64 -8.95 -9.60 3.31
CA ALA A 64 -8.27 -9.89 2.07
C ALA A 64 -7.52 -8.64 1.57
N ILE A 65 -6.24 -8.51 1.93
CA ILE A 65 -5.35 -7.52 1.32
C ILE A 65 -5.01 -7.95 -0.11
N SER A 66 -5.98 -7.90 -0.99
CA SER A 66 -5.85 -8.21 -2.41
C SER A 66 -5.64 -6.92 -3.16
N VAL A 67 -4.75 -6.95 -4.14
CA VAL A 67 -4.23 -5.80 -4.90
C VAL A 67 -3.25 -4.96 -4.08
N GLY A 68 -2.21 -4.45 -4.73
CA GLY A 68 -1.21 -3.59 -4.10
C GLY A 68 -1.91 -2.46 -3.40
N GLU A 69 -2.02 -2.56 -2.06
CA GLU A 69 -2.34 -1.42 -1.22
C GLU A 69 -1.38 -0.34 -1.69
N THR A 70 -1.93 0.67 -2.36
CA THR A 70 -1.32 1.98 -2.43
C THR A 70 -0.89 2.24 -1.01
N SER A 71 0.42 2.25 -0.79
CA SER A 71 1.01 2.44 0.52
C SER A 71 0.20 3.54 1.18
N SER A 72 -0.46 3.27 2.30
CA SER A 72 -0.98 4.35 3.13
C SER A 72 0.25 5.03 3.72
N GLY A 73 1.00 5.72 2.87
CA GLY A 73 1.83 6.82 3.30
C GLY A 73 0.93 7.75 4.08
N ARG A 74 1.51 8.31 5.15
CA ARG A 74 1.06 9.40 6.01
C ARG A 74 -0.41 9.81 5.82
N PRO A 75 -1.25 9.77 6.88
CA PRO A 75 -2.65 10.17 6.76
C PRO A 75 -2.75 11.50 6.03
N ILE A 76 -3.41 11.48 4.87
CA ILE A 76 -3.58 12.64 4.01
C ILE A 76 -4.71 13.50 4.62
N THR A 77 -4.55 13.89 5.88
CA THR A 77 -5.39 14.90 6.52
C THR A 77 -5.16 16.28 5.88
N ALA A 78 -4.10 16.41 5.07
CA ALA A 78 -3.77 17.63 4.33
C ALA A 78 -4.62 17.83 3.06
N THR A 79 -5.09 16.76 2.40
CA THR A 79 -5.86 16.82 1.14
C THR A 79 -7.31 16.38 1.38
N ASP A 80 -7.96 16.99 2.37
CA ASP A 80 -9.43 16.96 2.43
C ASP A 80 -9.95 17.88 1.33
N ASN A 81 -10.95 17.44 0.57
CA ASN A 81 -11.54 18.19 -0.54
C ASN A 81 -12.07 19.57 -0.07
N LYS A 82 -12.44 19.68 1.21
CA LYS A 82 -12.81 20.95 1.86
C LYS A 82 -11.62 21.91 1.97
N LYS A 83 -10.44 21.39 2.30
CA LYS A 83 -9.21 22.18 2.42
C LYS A 83 -8.73 22.67 1.05
N CYS A 84 -8.86 21.85 0.01
CA CYS A 84 -8.55 22.25 -1.37
C CYS A 84 -9.35 23.49 -1.81
N LYS A 85 -10.67 23.51 -1.57
CA LYS A 85 -11.51 24.66 -1.91
C LYS A 85 -11.08 25.94 -1.18
N VAL A 86 -10.77 25.82 0.12
CA VAL A 86 -10.29 26.95 0.92
C VAL A 86 -8.94 27.48 0.42
N VAL A 87 -8.04 26.60 -0.07
CA VAL A 87 -6.79 27.01 -0.71
C VAL A 87 -7.07 27.77 -2.01
N ASP A 88 -7.94 27.23 -2.87
CA ASP A 88 -8.26 27.82 -4.17
C ASP A 88 -8.91 29.20 -4.02
N ASP A 89 -9.85 29.34 -3.09
CA ASP A 89 -10.47 30.63 -2.75
C ASP A 89 -9.43 31.62 -2.21
N LEU A 90 -8.47 31.15 -1.41
CA LEU A 90 -7.39 32.02 -0.93
C LEU A 90 -6.57 32.54 -2.12
N ILE A 91 -6.13 31.64 -3.00
CA ILE A 91 -5.28 31.94 -4.18
C ILE A 91 -5.98 32.91 -5.13
N GLN A 92 -7.27 32.71 -5.41
CA GLN A 92 -8.04 33.60 -6.27
C GLN A 92 -8.19 35.01 -5.68
N ASN A 93 -8.30 35.12 -4.36
CA ASN A 93 -8.48 36.40 -3.66
C ASN A 93 -7.16 37.14 -3.36
N GLY A 94 -5.98 36.50 -3.52
CA GLY A 94 -4.70 37.07 -3.11
C GLY A 94 -3.60 36.95 -4.16
N ARG A 95 -3.17 38.10 -4.72
CA ARG A 95 -2.08 38.20 -5.71
C ARG A 95 -0.70 37.72 -5.20
N LYS A 96 -0.48 37.63 -3.87
CA LYS A 96 0.75 37.12 -3.22
C LYS A 96 0.41 36.41 -1.91
N ILE A 97 0.46 35.09 -1.90
CA ILE A 97 0.19 34.27 -0.72
C ILE A 97 1.38 33.33 -0.49
N THR A 98 1.92 33.36 0.73
CA THR A 98 3.02 32.48 1.15
C THR A 98 2.46 31.18 1.71
N GLN A 99 3.14 30.06 1.49
CA GLN A 99 2.77 28.74 2.01
C GLN A 99 2.50 28.74 3.53
N LYS A 100 3.23 29.56 4.31
CA LYS A 100 3.02 29.74 5.76
C LYS A 100 1.63 30.31 6.11
N ARG A 101 1.11 31.23 5.29
CA ARG A 101 -0.23 31.81 5.48
C ARG A 101 -1.32 30.78 5.19
N ILE A 102 -1.13 29.98 4.14
CA ILE A 102 -2.05 28.89 3.78
C ILE A 102 -2.05 27.82 4.88
N ALA A 103 -0.87 27.41 5.34
CA ALA A 103 -0.69 26.45 6.43
C ALA A 103 -1.39 26.90 7.73
N ASN A 104 -1.22 28.18 8.12
CA ASN A 104 -1.89 28.76 9.28
C ASN A 104 -3.42 28.79 9.12
N HIS A 105 -3.93 29.14 7.93
CA HIS A 105 -5.36 29.21 7.67
C HIS A 105 -6.03 27.83 7.70
N ILE A 106 -5.31 26.78 7.31
CA ILE A 106 -5.83 25.41 7.19
C ILE A 106 -5.49 24.56 8.42
N GLY A 107 -4.70 25.10 9.35
CA GLY A 107 -4.25 24.39 10.55
C GLY A 107 -3.37 23.18 10.23
N ILE A 108 -2.64 23.20 9.12
CA ILE A 108 -1.67 22.15 8.78
C ILE A 108 -0.29 22.69 9.14
N THR A 109 0.29 22.21 10.24
CA THR A 109 1.67 22.53 10.58
C THR A 109 2.63 21.89 9.59
N ARG A 110 3.58 22.67 9.06
CA ARG A 110 4.72 22.14 8.32
C ARG A 110 5.53 21.27 9.29
N ILE A 111 5.57 19.97 9.03
CA ILE A 111 6.41 19.04 9.79
C ILE A 111 7.77 19.07 9.10
N GLU A 112 8.80 19.50 9.84
CA GLU A 112 10.21 19.41 9.45
C GLU A 112 10.66 17.95 9.27
#